data_AF-A0A484BGX7-F1
#
_entry.id   AF-A0A484BGX7-F1
#
_cell.length_a   1.000
_cell.length_b   1.000
_cell.length_c   1.000
_cell.angle_alpha   90.00
_cell.angle_beta   90.00
_cell.angle_gamma   90.00
#
_symmetry.space_group_name_H-M   'P 1'
#
loop_
_entity.id
_entity.type
_entity.pdbx_description
1 polymer ?
#
loop_
_entity_poly.entity_id
_entity_poly.type
_entity_poly.pdbx_seq_one_letter_code
_entity_poly.pdbx_strand_id
1 'polypeptide(L)'
;MAGVATKGSSLINRLLVQARPQLDVFLKYAKVELTPPTPADIPAIRQSIGNIIKGAKTGSYKNLSVKEAWLNTLVTAEVIFWFYIGECIGKRHIVGYKV
;
A
#
# COMPACT_ATOMS: atom_id res chain seq x y z
N MET A 1 31.18 -16.49 24.97
CA MET A 1 30.73 -15.37 24.08
C MET A 1 30.88 -15.68 22.58
N ALA A 2 31.95 -16.34 22.10
CA ALA A 2 32.12 -16.65 20.67
C ALA A 2 31.09 -17.64 20.08
N GLY A 3 30.66 -18.66 20.83
CA GLY A 3 29.69 -19.67 20.36
C GLY A 3 28.24 -19.18 20.20
N VAL A 4 27.87 -18.07 20.84
CA VAL A 4 26.53 -17.46 20.71
C VAL A 4 26.48 -16.55 19.49
N ALA A 5 27.57 -15.83 19.19
CA ALA A 5 27.70 -15.03 17.99
C ALA A 5 27.71 -15.89 16.71
N THR A 6 28.40 -17.03 16.72
CA THR A 6 28.41 -17.96 15.57
C THR A 6 27.06 -18.65 15.35
N LYS A 7 26.37 -19.07 16.42
CA LYS A 7 25.00 -19.59 16.34
C LYS A 7 24.00 -18.53 15.89
N GLY A 8 24.10 -17.30 16.39
CA GLY A 8 23.29 -16.16 15.96
C GLY A 8 23.46 -15.84 14.48
N SER A 9 24.71 -15.80 13.99
CA SER A 9 25.01 -15.61 12.57
C SER A 9 24.43 -16.74 11.70
N SER A 10 24.49 -17.99 12.17
CA SER A 10 23.88 -19.12 11.46
C SER A 10 22.35 -19.04 11.38
N LEU A 11 21.69 -18.52 12.43
CA LEU A 11 20.24 -18.30 12.45
C LEU A 11 19.82 -17.17 11.52
N ILE A 12 20.55 -16.05 11.52
CA ILE A 12 20.29 -14.93 10.59
C ILE A 12 20.42 -15.40 9.14
N ASN A 13 21.47 -16.17 8.81
CA ASN A 13 21.65 -16.70 7.46
C ASN A 13 20.49 -17.62 7.04
N ARG A 14 20.00 -18.47 7.96
CA ARG A 14 18.82 -19.32 7.69
C ARG A 14 17.56 -18.49 7.47
N LEU A 15 17.32 -17.47 8.30
CA LEU A 15 16.19 -16.56 8.15
C LEU A 15 16.26 -15.79 6.83
N LEU A 16 17.45 -15.33 6.43
CA LEU A 16 17.65 -14.65 5.15
C LEU A 16 17.37 -15.59 3.97
N VAL A 17 17.88 -16.82 4.01
CA VAL A 17 17.61 -17.81 2.95
C VAL A 17 16.12 -18.12 2.85
N GLN A 18 15.41 -18.19 3.98
CA GLN A 18 13.97 -18.43 4.02
C GLN A 18 13.14 -17.22 3.57
N ALA A 19 13.57 -16.00 3.92
CA ALA A 19 12.86 -14.77 3.60
C ALA A 19 13.06 -14.32 2.14
N ARG A 20 14.22 -14.61 1.54
CA ARG A 20 14.55 -14.25 0.15
C ARG A 20 13.45 -14.57 -0.87
N PRO A 21 12.92 -15.80 -0.99
CA PRO A 21 11.88 -16.10 -1.98
C PRO A 21 10.60 -15.29 -1.75
N GLN A 22 10.23 -15.01 -0.50
CA GLN A 22 9.04 -14.20 -0.20
C GLN A 22 9.27 -12.72 -0.53
N LEU A 23 10.46 -12.20 -0.24
CA LEU A 23 10.85 -10.84 -0.59
C LEU A 23 10.96 -10.66 -2.10
N ASP A 24 11.46 -11.65 -2.84
CA ASP A 24 11.54 -11.59 -4.30
C ASP A 24 10.14 -11.49 -4.94
N VAL A 25 9.18 -12.29 -4.43
CA VAL A 25 7.78 -12.20 -4.86
C VAL A 25 7.17 -10.86 -4.49
N PHE A 26 7.39 -10.38 -3.27
CA PHE A 26 6.92 -9.06 -2.84
C PHE A 26 7.48 -7.94 -3.73
N LEU A 27 8.80 -7.94 -3.98
CA LEU A 27 9.45 -6.94 -4.82
C LEU A 27 8.98 -7.00 -6.28
N LYS A 28 8.66 -8.19 -6.80
CA LYS A 28 8.08 -8.34 -8.15
C LYS A 28 6.75 -7.58 -8.27
N TYR A 29 5.83 -7.77 -7.32
CA TYR A 29 4.53 -7.10 -7.36
C TYR A 29 4.61 -5.62 -6.95
N ALA A 30 5.43 -5.29 -5.95
CA ALA A 30 5.64 -3.91 -5.54
C ALA A 30 6.13 -3.02 -6.69
N LYS A 31 6.99 -3.55 -7.57
CA LYS A 31 7.48 -2.82 -8.75
C LYS A 31 6.40 -2.49 -9.79
N VAL A 32 5.30 -3.21 -9.83
CA VAL A 32 4.23 -2.95 -10.81
C VAL A 32 3.06 -2.21 -10.17
N GLU A 33 2.69 -2.55 -8.93
CA GLU A 33 1.52 -1.99 -8.26
C GLU A 33 1.82 -0.72 -7.44
N LEU A 34 3.03 -0.60 -6.86
CA LEU A 34 3.40 0.51 -5.96
C LEU A 34 4.30 1.54 -6.63
N THR A 35 4.53 1.42 -7.94
CA THR A 35 5.32 2.39 -8.69
C THR A 35 4.51 3.66 -8.93
N PRO A 36 5.09 4.86 -8.72
CA PRO A 36 4.40 6.11 -9.02
C PRO A 36 3.91 6.12 -10.47
N PRO A 37 2.67 6.62 -10.73
CA PRO A 37 2.11 6.67 -12.06
C PRO A 37 2.97 7.53 -12.99
N THR A 38 2.97 7.19 -14.28
CA THR A 38 3.67 7.98 -15.27
C THR A 38 2.85 9.22 -15.65
N PRO A 39 3.46 10.30 -16.16
CA PRO A 39 2.71 11.48 -16.61
C PRO A 39 1.66 11.17 -17.69
N ALA A 40 1.84 10.10 -18.46
CA ALA A 40 0.90 9.63 -19.47
C ALA A 40 -0.42 9.08 -18.86
N ASP A 41 -0.41 8.67 -17.59
CA ASP A 41 -1.57 8.11 -16.90
C ASP A 41 -2.49 9.21 -16.30
N ILE A 42 -1.98 10.44 -16.16
CA ILE A 42 -2.69 11.58 -15.55
C ILE A 42 -4.03 11.88 -16.26
N PRO A 43 -4.12 11.92 -17.60
CA PRO A 43 -5.39 12.15 -18.28
C PRO A 43 -6.46 11.09 -17.95
N ALA A 44 -6.06 9.81 -17.89
CA ALA A 44 -6.96 8.71 -17.56
C ALA A 44 -7.45 8.78 -16.10
N ILE A 45 -6.56 9.15 -15.16
CA ILE A 45 -6.92 9.39 -13.76
C ILE A 45 -7.95 10.53 -13.68
N ARG A 46 -7.71 11.66 -14.36
CA ARG A 46 -8.63 12.80 -14.35
C ARG A 46 -10.00 12.43 -14.91
N GLN A 47 -10.03 11.66 -16.00
CA GLN A 47 -11.28 11.17 -16.59
C GLN A 47 -12.04 10.25 -15.63
N SER A 48 -11.33 9.36 -14.94
CA SER A 48 -11.91 8.44 -13.96
C SER A 48 -12.54 9.19 -12.78
N ILE A 49 -11.86 10.21 -12.25
CA ILE A 49 -12.42 11.10 -11.21
C ILE A 49 -13.68 11.81 -11.74
N GLY A 50 -13.65 12.30 -12.98
CA GLY A 50 -14.81 12.93 -13.61
C GLY A 50 -16.02 12.00 -13.70
N ASN A 51 -15.79 10.72 -14.02
CA ASN A 51 -16.85 9.70 -14.07
C ASN A 51 -17.44 9.42 -12.68
N ILE A 52 -16.62 9.36 -11.64
CA ILE A 52 -17.08 9.20 -10.25
C ILE A 52 -17.98 10.37 -9.85
N ILE A 53 -17.56 11.61 -10.13
CA ILE A 53 -18.36 12.81 -9.83
C ILE A 53 -19.69 12.79 -10.60
N LYS A 54 -19.66 12.42 -11.89
CA LYS A 54 -20.87 12.29 -12.70
C LYS A 54 -21.80 11.22 -12.13
N GLY A 55 -21.28 10.05 -11.76
CA GLY A 55 -22.04 8.96 -11.15
C GLY A 55 -22.65 9.34 -9.80
N ALA A 56 -21.96 10.16 -9.01
CA ALA A 56 -22.51 10.73 -7.77
C ALA A 56 -23.67 11.68 -8.06
N LYS A 57 -23.52 12.59 -9.03
CA LYS A 57 -24.55 13.55 -9.44
C LYS A 57 -25.80 12.88 -10.02
N THR A 58 -25.63 11.82 -10.81
CA THR A 58 -26.75 11.10 -11.44
C THR A 58 -27.43 10.10 -10.51
N GLY A 59 -26.90 9.89 -9.30
CA GLY A 59 -27.45 8.90 -8.36
C GLY A 59 -27.10 7.44 -8.71
N SER A 60 -26.14 7.22 -9.61
CA SER A 60 -25.75 5.87 -10.08
C SER A 60 -25.25 4.97 -8.96
N TYR A 61 -24.76 5.53 -7.85
CA TYR A 61 -24.29 4.78 -6.68
C TYR A 61 -25.41 3.96 -6.02
N LYS A 62 -26.68 4.32 -6.24
CA LYS A 62 -27.84 3.57 -5.71
C LYS A 62 -28.05 2.22 -6.39
N ASN A 63 -27.48 2.04 -7.59
CA ASN A 63 -27.58 0.79 -8.35
C ASN A 63 -26.42 -0.18 -8.05
N LEU A 64 -25.51 0.18 -7.14
CA LEU A 64 -24.39 -0.68 -6.77
C LEU A 64 -24.86 -1.83 -5.88
N SER A 65 -24.33 -3.02 -6.14
CA SER A 65 -24.51 -4.15 -5.23
C SER A 65 -23.74 -3.90 -3.92
N VAL A 66 -24.17 -4.56 -2.84
CA VAL A 66 -23.50 -4.47 -1.52
C VAL A 66 -22.03 -4.89 -1.62
N LYS A 67 -21.72 -5.90 -2.44
CA LYS A 67 -20.35 -6.39 -2.65
C LYS A 67 -19.47 -5.30 -3.29
N GLU A 68 -19.97 -4.60 -4.30
CA GLU A 68 -19.22 -3.54 -4.97
C GLU A 68 -19.02 -2.33 -4.04
N ALA A 69 -20.07 -1.92 -3.33
CA ALA A 69 -19.99 -0.84 -2.35
C ALA A 69 -18.95 -1.16 -1.25
N TRP A 70 -18.93 -2.41 -0.78
CA TRP A 70 -17.97 -2.87 0.21
C TRP A 70 -16.53 -2.83 -0.32
N LEU A 71 -16.29 -3.37 -1.52
CA LEU A 71 -14.95 -3.33 -2.14
C LEU A 71 -14.46 -1.90 -2.33
N ASN A 72 -15.30 -1.00 -2.83
CA ASN A 72 -14.94 0.42 -3.01
C ASN A 72 -14.60 1.10 -1.68
N THR A 73 -15.30 0.71 -0.60
CA THR A 73 -15.04 1.23 0.75
C THR A 73 -13.68 0.75 1.27
N LEU A 74 -13.34 -0.53 1.06
CA LEU A 74 -12.03 -1.07 1.45
C LEU A 74 -10.87 -0.38 0.73
N VAL A 75 -10.99 -0.18 -0.60
CA VAL A 75 -9.99 0.56 -1.38
C VAL A 75 -9.88 2.01 -0.90
N THR A 76 -11.00 2.65 -0.58
CA THR A 76 -11.00 4.03 -0.04
C THR A 76 -10.27 4.09 1.31
N ALA A 77 -10.51 3.11 2.19
CA ALA A 77 -9.82 3.02 3.47
C ALA A 77 -8.31 2.80 3.30
N GLU A 78 -7.89 1.96 2.34
CA GLU A 78 -6.48 1.75 2.01
C GLU A 78 -5.78 3.05 1.61
N VAL A 79 -6.39 3.86 0.74
CA VAL A 79 -5.84 5.17 0.32
C VAL A 79 -5.70 6.11 1.52
N ILE A 80 -6.65 6.10 2.46
CA ILE A 80 -6.57 6.88 3.70
C ILE A 80 -5.40 6.40 4.58
N PHE A 81 -5.17 5.09 4.68
CA PHE A 81 -4.04 4.58 5.44
C PHE A 81 -2.69 4.98 4.84
N TRP A 82 -2.58 5.06 3.52
CA TRP A 82 -1.38 5.61 2.85
C TRP A 82 -1.09 7.06 3.26
N PHE A 83 -2.12 7.88 3.46
CA PHE A 83 -1.95 9.23 3.99
C PHE A 83 -1.32 9.22 5.40
N TYR A 84 -1.81 8.37 6.31
CA TYR A 84 -1.24 8.24 7.66
C TYR A 84 0.19 7.66 7.66
N ILE A 85 0.52 6.76 6.73
CA ILE A 85 1.90 6.29 6.55
C ILE A 85 2.80 7.47 6.16
N GLY A 86 2.34 8.33 5.25
CA GLY A 86 3.04 9.58 4.90
C GLY A 86 3.22 10.50 6.10
N GLU A 87 2.21 10.64 6.96
CA GLU A 87 2.28 11.41 8.20
C GLU A 87 3.33 10.85 9.18
N CYS A 88 3.39 9.52 9.33
CA CYS A 88 4.42 8.84 10.15
C CYS A 88 5.84 9.09 9.60
N ILE A 89 6.01 9.08 8.28
CA ILE A 89 7.29 9.43 7.63
C ILE A 89 7.63 10.90 7.89
N GLY A 90 6.66 11.81 7.74
CA GLY A 90 6.84 13.25 7.97
C GLY A 90 7.21 13.59 9.42
N LYS A 91 6.56 12.93 10.38
CA LYS A 91 6.88 13.01 11.82
C LYS A 91 8.21 12.37 12.21
N ARG A 92 8.67 11.40 11.42
CA ARG A 92 9.80 10.50 11.75
C ARG A 92 9.59 9.73 13.06
N HIS A 93 8.35 9.48 13.44
CA HIS A 93 8.00 8.78 14.66
C HIS A 93 6.70 7.98 14.46
N ILE A 94 6.68 6.76 15.00
CA ILE A 94 5.56 5.83 14.82
C ILE A 94 4.42 6.15 15.80
N VAL A 95 4.73 6.72 16.98
CA VAL A 95 3.75 6.95 18.05
C VAL A 95 3.70 8.42 18.44
N GLY A 96 2.71 9.15 17.92
CA GLY A 96 2.54 10.58 18.24
C GLY A 96 3.71 11.46 17.75
N TYR A 97 3.58 12.77 18.01
CA TYR A 97 4.63 13.74 17.73
C TYR A 97 5.65 13.75 18.87
N LYS A 98 6.93 13.84 18.52
CA LYS A 98 7.98 14.12 19.49
C LYS A 98 7.92 15.62 19.83
N VAL A 99 7.15 15.95 20.85
CA VAL A 99 7.13 17.27 21.50
C VAL A 99 8.31 17.45 22.43
#